data_AF-A0A6P0HU97-F1
#
_entry.id   AF-A0A6P0HU97-F1
#
_cell.length_a   1.000
_cell.length_b   1.000
_cell.length_c   1.000
_cell.angle_alpha   90.00
_cell.angle_beta   90.00
_cell.angle_gamma   90.00
#
_symmetry.space_group_name_H-M   'P 1'
#
loop_
_entity.id
_entity.type
_entity.pdbx_description
1 polymer ?
#
loop_
_entity_poly.entity_id
_entity_poly.type
_entity_poly.pdbx_seq_one_letter_code
_entity_poly.pdbx_strand_id
1 'polypeptide(L)' 'MHCSNCGHKVPLTLSVRTHSCPKCKTVLDRDENAAINILNKGLNEVGIILSACGGLDIDRPMFA' A
#
# COMPACT_ATOMS: atom_id res chain seq x y z
N MET A 1 -9.64 -2.47 -6.46
CA MET A 1 -8.62 -2.37 -5.39
C MET A 1 -7.90 -1.02 -5.45
N HIS A 2 -7.42 -0.48 -4.33
CA HIS A 2 -6.60 0.74 -4.35
C HIS A 2 -5.13 0.37 -4.57
N CYS A 3 -4.43 1.14 -5.39
CA CYS A 3 -2.99 0.98 -5.57
C CYS A 3 -2.29 1.37 -4.26
N SER A 4 -1.45 0.48 -3.73
CA SER A 4 -0.73 0.71 -2.48
C SER A 4 0.27 1.87 -2.57
N ASN A 5 0.74 2.20 -3.77
CA ASN A 5 1.73 3.24 -4.00
C ASN A 5 1.11 4.66 -4.14
N CYS A 6 -0.02 4.79 -4.85
CA CYS A 6 -0.58 6.11 -5.18
C CYS A 6 -2.06 6.31 -4.80
N GLY A 7 -2.69 5.31 -4.18
CA GLY A 7 -4.09 5.34 -3.76
C GLY A 7 -5.12 5.27 -4.89
N HIS A 8 -4.72 5.26 -6.16
CA HIS A 8 -5.67 5.22 -7.28
C HIS A 8 -6.48 3.91 -7.28
N LYS A 9 -7.80 4.02 -7.48
CA LYS A 9 -8.69 2.85 -7.55
C LYS A 9 -8.57 2.18 -8.92
N VAL A 10 -8.10 0.94 -8.92
CA VAL A 10 -8.01 0.09 -10.11
C VAL A 10 -9.11 -0.97 -10.06
N PRO A 11 -10.05 -1.01 -11.02
CA PRO A 11 -11.07 -2.05 -11.11
C PRO A 11 -10.45 -3.35 -11.62
N LEU A 12 -10.49 -4.40 -10.79
CA LEU A 12 -9.91 -5.71 -11.09
C LEU A 12 -10.89 -6.79 -10.63
N THR A 13 -11.02 -7.87 -11.41
CA THR A 13 -11.80 -9.07 -11.04
C THR A 13 -10.94 -10.02 -10.20
N LEU A 14 -11.58 -10.98 -9.52
CA LEU A 14 -10.88 -12.00 -8.72
C LEU A 14 -9.97 -12.93 -9.55
N SER A 15 -10.17 -13.01 -10.86
CA SER A 15 -9.32 -13.79 -11.76
C SER A 15 -7.99 -13.10 -12.07
N VAL A 16 -7.90 -11.76 -11.96
CA VAL A 16 -6.66 -11.05 -12.25
C VAL A 16 -5.72 -11.17 -11.05
N ARG A 17 -4.55 -11.76 -11.29
CA ARG A 17 -3.50 -11.97 -10.28
C ARG A 17 -2.47 -10.84 -10.23
N THR A 18 -2.27 -10.10 -11.30
CA THR A 18 -1.30 -8.99 -11.35
C THR A 18 -2.01 -7.64 -11.19
N HIS A 19 -1.59 -6.86 -10.19
CA HIS A 19 -1.96 -5.46 -10.08
C HIS A 19 -1.07 -4.62 -11.01
N SER A 20 -1.66 -3.89 -11.96
CA SER A 20 -0.97 -2.88 -12.77
C SER A 20 -1.71 -1.56 -12.64
N CYS A 21 -1.05 -0.56 -12.06
CA CYS A 21 -1.67 0.75 -11.82
C CYS A 21 -1.50 1.66 -13.05
N PRO A 22 -2.59 2.15 -13.67
CA PRO A 22 -2.49 3.05 -14.83
C PRO A 22 -1.96 4.44 -14.46
N LYS A 23 -2.05 4.84 -13.18
CA LYS A 23 -1.65 6.18 -12.71
C LYS A 23 -0.16 6.27 -12.40
N CYS A 24 0.38 5.35 -11.60
CA CYS A 24 1.77 5.38 -11.15
C CYS A 24 2.63 4.26 -11.71
N LYS A 25 2.06 3.40 -12.57
CA LYS A 25 2.77 2.30 -13.26
C LYS A 25 3.34 1.22 -12.34
N THR A 26 2.90 1.16 -11.08
CA THR A 26 3.28 0.09 -10.15
C THR A 26 2.72 -1.24 -10.67
N VAL A 27 3.58 -2.26 -10.77
CA VAL A 27 3.22 -3.62 -11.19
C VAL A 27 3.71 -4.60 -10.13
N LEU A 28 2.79 -5.35 -9.52
CA LEU A 28 3.08 -6.39 -8.52
C LEU A 28 1.94 -7.41 -8.45
N ASP A 29 2.07 -8.44 -7.61
CA ASP A 29 0.96 -9.35 -7.36
C ASP A 29 -0.21 -8.63 -6.66
N ARG A 30 -1.44 -9.01 -7.00
CA ARG A 30 -2.66 -8.44 -6.45
C ARG A 30 -2.72 -8.64 -4.93
N ASP A 31 -2.36 -9.82 -4.46
CA ASP A 31 -2.43 -10.20 -3.05
C ASP A 31 -1.32 -9.47 -2.27
N GLU A 32 -0.15 -9.26 -2.87
CA GLU A 32 0.90 -8.40 -2.31
C GLU A 32 0.45 -6.94 -2.20
N ASN A 33 -0.16 -6.35 -3.24
CA ASN A 33 -0.73 -5.00 -3.16
C ASN A 33 -1.82 -4.90 -2.08
N ALA A 34 -2.61 -5.96 -1.90
CA ALA A 34 -3.61 -6.01 -0.83
C ALA A 34 -2.96 -6.06 0.56
N ALA A 35 -1.91 -6.87 0.74
CA ALA A 35 -1.16 -6.95 1.99
C ALA A 35 -0.55 -5.59 2.38
N ILE A 36 0.05 -4.87 1.42
CA ILE A 36 0.59 -3.52 1.67
C ILE A 36 -0.53 -2.55 2.09
N ASN A 37 -1.70 -2.61 1.46
CA ASN A 37 -2.83 -1.77 1.87
C ASN A 37 -3.31 -2.10 3.30
N ILE A 38 -3.34 -3.38 3.69
CA ILE A 38 -3.71 -3.80 5.06
C ILE A 38 -2.67 -3.28 6.05
N LEU A 39 -1.38 -3.45 5.75
CA LEU A 39 -0.28 -2.92 6.56
C LEU A 39 -0.43 -1.41 6.75
N ASN A 40 -0.58 -0.65 5.66
CA ASN A 40 -0.73 0.81 5.71
C ASN A 40 -1.94 1.25 6.55
N LYS A 41 -3.06 0.52 6.50
CA LYS A 41 -4.23 0.78 7.35
C LYS A 41 -3.93 0.52 8.82
N GLY A 42 -3.38 -0.65 9.15
CA GLY A 42 -3.04 -0.98 10.54
C GLY A 42 -2.02 0.00 11.13
N LEU A 43 -1.02 0.38 10.33
CA LEU A 43 -0.04 1.42 10.66
C LEU A 43 -0.69 2.78 10.91
N ASN A 44 -1.62 3.20 10.05
CA ASN A 44 -2.36 4.44 10.23
C ASN A 44 -3.24 4.44 11.50
N GLU A 45 -3.87 3.30 11.83
CA GLU A 45 -4.65 3.13 13.05
C GLU A 45 -3.80 3.23 14.33
N VAL A 46 -2.54 2.74 14.30
CA VAL A 46 -1.61 2.86 15.43
C VAL A 46 -0.75 4.14 15.38
N GLY A 47 -0.90 4.95 14.34
CA GLY A 47 -0.15 6.19 14.12
C GLY A 47 1.34 6.01 13.82
N ILE A 48 1.73 4.86 13.28
CA ILE A 48 3.09 4.56 12.80
C ILE A 48 3.06 4.68 11.27
N ILE A 49 4.10 5.22 10.64
CA ILE A 49 4.26 5.14 9.17
C ILE A 49 5.58 4.42 8.91
N LEU A 50 5.48 3.19 8.41
CA LEU A 50 6.63 2.35 8.09
C LEU A 50 6.67 2.10 6.59
N SER A 51 7.83 2.31 5.96
CA SER A 51 8.04 1.95 4.56
C SER A 51 8.29 0.44 4.46
N ALA A 52 7.45 -0.27 3.69
CA ALA A 52 7.57 -1.71 3.53
C ALA A 52 8.70 -2.09 2.56
N CYS A 53 9.92 -2.13 3.09
CA CYS A 53 10.96 -3.15 2.87
C CYS A 53 12.14 -2.88 3.81
N GLY A 54 11.91 -3.02 5.13
CA GLY A 54 12.99 -3.14 6.12
C GLY A 54 13.63 -1.85 6.66
N GLY A 55 12.85 -0.91 7.20
CA GLY A 55 13.38 0.21 7.98
C GLY A 55 12.45 0.59 9.11
N LEU A 56 12.93 0.52 10.36
CA LEU A 56 12.37 1.19 11.53
C LEU A 56 12.94 2.61 11.58
N ASP A 57 12.28 3.56 10.94
CA ASP A 57 12.51 4.99 11.15
C ASP A 57 11.42 5.54 12.08
N ILE A 58 11.71 5.47 13.38
CA ILE A 58 10.92 6.02 14.50
C ILE A 58 10.95 7.56 14.59
N ASP A 59 11.41 8.27 13.55
CA ASP A 59 11.58 9.72 13.57
C ASP A 59 10.57 10.45 12.66
N ARG A 60 9.28 10.33 12.95
CA ARG A 60 8.37 11.44 12.60
C ARG A 60 7.37 11.70 13.72
N PRO A 61 7.40 12.90 14.34
CA PRO A 61 6.55 13.19 15.48
C PRO A 61 5.09 13.12 15.04
N MET A 62 4.33 12.37 15.82
CA MET A 62 2.88 12.44 15.88
C MET A 62 2.47 13.90 16.12
N PHE A 63 1.69 14.45 15.18
CA PHE A 63 1.04 15.77 15.22
C PHE A 63 1.95 17.00 15.03
N ALA A 64 1.87 17.59 13.83
CA ALA A 64 1.91 19.03 13.60
C ALA A 64 1.02 19.35 12.39
#